data_AF-A0A226E029-F1
#
_entry.id   AF-A0A226E029-F1
#
_cell.length_a   1.000
_cell.length_b   1.000
_cell.length_c   1.000
_cell.angle_alpha   90.00
_cell.angle_beta   90.00
_cell.angle_gamma   90.00
#
_symmetry.space_group_name_H-M   'P 1'
#
loop_
_entity.id
_entity.type
_entity.pdbx_description
1 polymer ?
#
loop_
_entity_poly.entity_id
_entity_poly.type
_entity_poly.pdbx_seq_one_letter_code
_entity_poly.pdbx_strand_id
1 'polypeptide(L)'
;MVHNPVFSKDEVEAALRKMPTFSDDSIDIADIDAFLVALGMDATKEQRDGYFTFFRDVHNGKLTFDVVIPALAVINDTKELVRVHVAAIDKDNDGLIDEAEFKAIFPFLLTHDPSYPRIEFADFVKEADANKDGKVSVDEAVAWFCKHAKN
;
A
#
# COMPACT_ATOMS: atom_id res chain seq x y z
N MET A 1 11.18 12.60 3.60
CA MET A 1 10.39 11.43 4.02
C MET A 1 10.09 11.62 5.50
N VAL A 2 8.83 11.56 5.90
CA VAL A 2 8.50 11.50 7.33
C VAL A 2 8.93 10.12 7.79
N HIS A 3 9.97 10.03 8.63
CA HIS A 3 10.38 8.77 9.24
C HIS A 3 9.44 8.48 10.42
N ASN A 4 8.34 7.80 10.14
CA ASN A 4 7.48 7.27 11.19
C ASN A 4 8.16 6.04 11.83
N PRO A 5 8.05 5.85 13.15
CA PRO A 5 8.56 4.65 13.80
C PRO A 5 7.84 3.41 13.23
N VAL A 6 8.56 2.28 13.16
CA VAL A 6 7.90 0.99 12.88
C VAL A 6 7.02 0.65 14.06
N PHE A 7 5.79 0.23 13.79
CA PHE A 7 4.83 -0.14 14.83
C PHE A 7 4.73 -1.65 14.92
N SER A 8 4.64 -2.15 16.15
CA SER A 8 4.33 -3.55 16.39
C SER A 8 2.85 -3.84 16.11
N LYS A 9 2.56 -5.11 15.80
CA LYS A 9 1.19 -5.59 15.61
C LYS A 9 0.27 -5.17 16.76
N ASP A 10 0.71 -5.35 18.01
CA ASP A 10 -0.08 -5.00 19.18
C ASP A 10 -0.40 -3.50 19.27
N GLU A 11 0.53 -2.62 18.89
CA GLU A 11 0.31 -1.16 18.88
C GLU A 11 -0.72 -0.75 17.83
N VAL A 12 -0.59 -1.30 16.62
CA VAL A 12 -1.51 -1.04 15.51
C VAL A 12 -2.90 -1.56 15.85
N GLU A 13 -3.02 -2.79 16.35
CA GLU A 13 -4.29 -3.37 16.79
C GLU A 13 -4.93 -2.54 17.91
N ALA A 14 -4.14 -2.13 18.90
CA ALA A 14 -4.64 -1.30 20.00
C ALA A 14 -5.13 0.07 19.52
N ALA A 15 -4.49 0.65 18.50
CA ALA A 15 -4.95 1.90 17.89
C ALA A 15 -6.23 1.69 17.07
N LEU A 16 -6.30 0.64 16.24
CA LEU A 16 -7.51 0.33 15.45
C LEU A 16 -8.71 0.03 16.35
N ARG A 17 -8.54 -0.76 17.43
CA ARG A 17 -9.61 -1.07 18.40
C ARG A 17 -10.12 0.15 19.16
N LYS A 18 -9.35 1.24 19.23
CA LYS A 18 -9.79 2.51 19.84
C LYS A 18 -10.67 3.34 18.91
N MET A 19 -10.72 3.01 17.62
CA MET A 19 -11.47 3.78 16.64
C MET A 19 -12.97 3.51 16.76
N PRO A 20 -13.83 4.54 16.63
CA PRO A 20 -15.27 4.41 16.81
C PRO A 20 -15.95 3.53 15.75
N THR A 21 -15.41 3.46 14.53
CA THR A 21 -15.91 2.62 13.43
C THR A 21 -15.28 1.22 13.38
N PHE A 22 -14.47 0.86 14.38
CA PHE A 22 -13.86 -0.46 14.44
C PHE A 22 -14.91 -1.57 14.48
N SER A 23 -14.89 -2.42 13.46
CA SER A 23 -15.79 -3.56 13.29
C SER A 23 -15.09 -4.66 12.51
N ASP A 24 -15.19 -5.90 13.00
CA ASP A 24 -14.72 -7.11 12.29
C ASP A 24 -13.27 -6.99 11.81
N ASP A 25 -12.36 -6.63 12.72
CA ASP A 25 -10.92 -6.44 12.44
C ASP A 25 -10.63 -5.43 11.31
N SER A 26 -11.52 -4.45 11.13
CA SER A 26 -11.39 -3.35 10.19
C SER A 26 -11.92 -2.03 10.77
N ILE A 27 -11.45 -0.90 10.26
CA ILE A 27 -12.03 0.43 10.53
C ILE A 27 -12.51 1.05 9.22
N ASP A 28 -13.43 2.01 9.28
CA ASP A 28 -13.81 2.79 8.10
C ASP A 28 -12.73 3.84 7.79
N ILE A 29 -12.55 4.18 6.50
CA ILE A 29 -11.68 5.29 6.08
C ILE A 29 -11.99 6.61 6.78
N ALA A 30 -13.22 6.81 7.27
CA ALA A 30 -13.61 7.97 8.06
C ALA A 30 -12.75 8.16 9.32
N ASP A 31 -12.23 7.07 9.90
CA ASP A 31 -11.42 7.10 11.13
C ASP A 31 -9.92 7.12 10.86
N ILE A 32 -9.47 7.15 9.60
CA ILE A 32 -8.03 7.10 9.28
C ILE A 32 -7.26 8.28 9.91
N ASP A 33 -7.83 9.49 9.95
CA ASP A 33 -7.19 10.64 10.59
C ASP A 33 -7.06 10.44 12.10
N ALA A 34 -8.11 9.93 12.76
CA ALA A 34 -8.08 9.63 14.19
C ALA A 34 -7.08 8.51 14.50
N PHE A 35 -6.97 7.53 13.60
CA PHE A 35 -6.02 6.43 13.69
C PHE A 35 -4.57 6.90 13.55
N LEU A 36 -4.26 7.71 12.53
CA LEU A 36 -2.92 8.29 12.34
C LEU A 36 -2.52 9.15 13.53
N VAL A 37 -3.44 9.95 14.07
CA VAL A 37 -3.23 10.75 15.29
C VAL A 37 -3.01 9.86 16.52
N ALA A 38 -3.76 8.76 16.66
CA ALA A 38 -3.62 7.84 17.77
C ALA A 38 -2.26 7.12 17.78
N LEU A 39 -1.71 6.84 16.60
CA LEU A 39 -0.35 6.31 16.43
C LEU A 39 0.74 7.38 16.50
N GLY A 40 0.38 8.66 16.50
CA GLY A 40 1.33 9.77 16.45
C GLY A 40 2.10 9.83 15.12
N MET A 41 1.52 9.29 14.05
CA MET A 41 2.10 9.35 12.72
C MET A 41 1.85 10.71 12.10
N ASP A 42 2.90 11.28 11.49
CA ASP A 42 2.74 12.47 10.64
C ASP A 42 2.65 12.02 9.19
N ALA A 43 1.63 12.50 8.48
CA ALA A 43 1.37 12.20 7.08
C ALA A 43 0.97 13.47 6.35
N THR A 44 1.62 13.72 5.21
CA THR A 44 1.26 14.89 4.39
C THR A 44 -0.16 14.75 3.85
N LYS A 45 -0.74 15.86 3.41
CA LYS A 45 -2.07 15.83 2.81
C LYS A 45 -2.09 14.94 1.56
N GLU A 46 -1.04 14.97 0.74
CA GLU A 46 -0.94 14.09 -0.44
C GLU A 46 -0.93 12.62 -0.05
N GLN A 47 -0.14 12.23 0.97
CA GLN A 47 -0.09 10.85 1.45
C GLN A 47 -1.46 10.40 1.96
N ARG A 48 -2.15 11.24 2.73
CA ARG A 48 -3.51 10.96 3.21
C ARG A 48 -4.50 10.76 2.07
N ASP A 49 -4.52 11.66 1.09
CA ASP A 49 -5.40 11.55 -0.08
C ASP A 49 -5.09 10.26 -0.88
N GLY A 50 -3.81 9.86 -0.92
CA GLY A 50 -3.36 8.58 -1.46
C GLY A 50 -3.95 7.38 -0.71
N TYR A 51 -3.78 7.31 0.62
CA TYR A 51 -4.37 6.24 1.44
C TYR A 51 -5.89 6.19 1.32
N PHE A 52 -6.56 7.34 1.38
CA PHE A 52 -8.02 7.43 1.21
C PHE A 52 -8.48 6.84 -0.12
N THR A 53 -7.81 7.20 -1.21
CA THR A 53 -8.12 6.69 -2.55
C THR A 53 -7.85 5.20 -2.65
N PHE A 54 -6.70 4.75 -2.12
CA PHE A 54 -6.30 3.36 -2.10
C PHE A 54 -7.32 2.49 -1.35
N PHE A 55 -7.63 2.79 -0.09
CA PHE A 55 -8.58 2.00 0.68
C PHE A 55 -10.00 2.09 0.13
N ARG A 56 -10.42 3.23 -0.42
CA ARG A 56 -11.73 3.38 -1.07
C ARG A 56 -11.88 2.46 -2.28
N ASP A 57 -10.90 2.44 -3.17
CA ASP A 57 -10.99 1.74 -4.45
C ASP A 57 -10.58 0.25 -4.32
N VAL A 58 -9.66 -0.06 -3.40
CA VAL A 58 -9.17 -1.43 -3.16
C VAL A 58 -10.02 -2.14 -2.10
N HIS A 59 -10.20 -1.56 -0.91
CA HIS A 59 -10.87 -2.23 0.23
C HIS A 59 -12.29 -1.70 0.51
N ASN A 60 -12.98 -1.14 -0.48
CA ASN A 60 -14.33 -0.57 -0.35
C ASN A 60 -14.46 0.47 0.79
N GLY A 61 -13.39 1.21 1.08
CA GLY A 61 -13.36 2.19 2.15
C GLY A 61 -13.14 1.60 3.55
N LYS A 62 -12.61 0.38 3.65
CA LYS A 62 -12.26 -0.24 4.92
C LYS A 62 -10.75 -0.42 5.04
N LEU A 63 -10.21 -0.13 6.21
CA LEU A 63 -8.83 -0.43 6.57
C LEU A 63 -8.83 -1.71 7.38
N THR A 64 -8.31 -2.79 6.81
CA THR A 64 -8.31 -4.12 7.44
C THR A 64 -6.97 -4.42 8.10
N PHE A 65 -6.99 -5.27 9.14
CA PHE A 65 -5.79 -5.62 9.90
C PHE A 65 -4.68 -6.23 9.04
N ASP A 66 -5.06 -7.05 8.06
CA ASP A 66 -4.15 -7.74 7.14
C ASP A 66 -3.34 -6.79 6.25
N VAL A 67 -3.78 -5.55 6.06
CA VAL A 67 -3.05 -4.54 5.27
C VAL A 67 -2.32 -3.55 6.17
N VAL A 68 -3.02 -3.01 7.17
CA VAL A 68 -2.51 -1.91 8.00
C VAL A 68 -1.37 -2.38 8.90
N ILE A 69 -1.50 -3.56 9.52
CA ILE A 69 -0.49 -4.10 10.44
C ILE A 69 0.84 -4.33 9.71
N PRO A 70 0.90 -5.12 8.63
CA PRO A 70 2.17 -5.35 7.95
C PRO A 70 2.71 -4.06 7.31
N ALA A 71 1.86 -3.16 6.78
CA ALA A 71 2.32 -1.92 6.17
C ALA A 71 3.04 -1.02 7.18
N LEU A 72 2.51 -0.90 8.40
CA LEU A 72 3.13 -0.11 9.47
C LEU A 72 4.34 -0.79 10.10
N ALA A 73 4.39 -2.13 10.10
CA ALA A 73 5.54 -2.89 10.56
C ALA A 73 6.78 -2.68 9.67
N VAL A 74 6.58 -2.40 8.38
CA VAL A 74 7.64 -2.23 7.38
C VAL A 74 7.68 -0.82 6.79
N ILE A 75 7.09 0.18 7.46
CA ILE A 75 6.96 1.56 6.94
C ILE A 75 8.28 2.23 6.56
N ASN A 76 9.40 1.78 7.15
CA ASN A 76 10.75 2.27 6.84
C ASN A 76 11.51 1.41 5.81
N ASP A 77 10.93 0.29 5.37
CA ASP A 77 11.49 -0.59 4.35
C ASP A 77 10.66 -0.46 3.07
N THR A 78 11.17 0.30 2.09
CA THR A 78 10.47 0.52 0.82
C THR A 78 10.13 -0.79 0.12
N LYS A 79 11.00 -1.80 0.17
CA LYS A 79 10.79 -3.06 -0.54
C LYS A 79 9.65 -3.84 0.07
N GLU A 80 9.68 -4.02 1.38
CA GLU A 80 8.62 -4.74 2.08
C GLU A 80 7.32 -3.93 2.08
N LEU A 81 7.38 -2.60 2.15
CA LEU A 81 6.20 -1.75 2.04
C LEU A 81 5.51 -1.91 0.70
N VAL A 82 6.27 -1.88 -0.40
CA VAL A 82 5.72 -2.14 -1.75
C VAL A 82 5.14 -3.55 -1.80
N ARG A 83 5.83 -4.56 -1.25
CA ARG A 83 5.33 -5.95 -1.21
C ARG A 83 3.98 -6.05 -0.50
N VAL A 84 3.83 -5.41 0.65
CA VAL A 84 2.56 -5.41 1.40
C VAL A 84 1.45 -4.74 0.61
N HIS A 85 1.71 -3.59 -0.02
CA HIS A 85 0.68 -2.90 -0.79
C HIS A 85 0.30 -3.65 -2.07
N VAL A 86 1.29 -4.22 -2.78
CA VAL A 86 1.06 -5.02 -3.98
C VAL A 86 0.31 -6.31 -3.63
N ALA A 87 0.61 -6.94 -2.48
CA ALA A 87 -0.18 -8.08 -2.00
C ALA A 87 -1.59 -7.68 -1.53
N ALA A 88 -1.77 -6.45 -1.03
CA ALA A 88 -3.07 -5.96 -0.59
C ALA A 88 -4.02 -5.63 -1.76
N ILE A 89 -3.49 -5.27 -2.94
CA ILE A 89 -4.33 -5.04 -4.13
C ILE A 89 -4.70 -6.31 -4.87
N ASP A 90 -3.92 -7.38 -4.71
CA ASP A 90 -4.13 -8.70 -5.30
C ASP A 90 -5.41 -9.32 -4.70
N LYS A 91 -6.56 -8.91 -5.24
CA LYS A 91 -7.88 -9.20 -4.67
C LYS A 91 -8.25 -10.66 -4.86
N ASP A 92 -7.86 -11.26 -5.97
CA ASP A 92 -8.13 -12.66 -6.26
C ASP A 92 -7.08 -13.60 -5.65
N ASN A 93 -6.03 -13.04 -5.03
CA ASN A 93 -4.89 -13.77 -4.45
C ASN A 93 -4.31 -14.74 -5.49
N ASP A 94 -4.34 -14.36 -6.77
CA ASP A 94 -3.76 -15.14 -7.84
C ASP A 94 -2.24 -14.94 -7.94
N GLY A 95 -1.71 -13.95 -7.19
CA GLY A 95 -0.30 -13.60 -7.14
C GLY A 95 0.18 -12.78 -8.33
N LEU A 96 -0.74 -12.26 -9.15
CA LEU A 96 -0.50 -11.52 -10.38
C LEU A 96 -1.12 -10.12 -10.26
N ILE A 97 -0.61 -9.19 -11.06
CA ILE A 97 -1.05 -7.80 -11.09
C ILE A 97 -1.69 -7.51 -12.43
N ASP A 98 -2.98 -7.19 -12.40
CA ASP A 98 -3.73 -6.80 -13.59
C ASP A 98 -3.68 -5.28 -13.84
N GLU A 99 -4.27 -4.85 -14.97
CA GLU A 99 -4.28 -3.43 -15.37
C GLU A 99 -5.05 -2.55 -14.37
N ALA A 100 -6.13 -3.06 -13.78
CA ALA A 100 -6.95 -2.32 -12.84
C ALA A 100 -6.23 -2.14 -11.50
N GLU A 101 -5.57 -3.20 -11.02
CA GLU A 101 -4.74 -3.22 -9.81
C GLU A 101 -3.54 -2.30 -9.99
N PHE A 102 -2.82 -2.39 -11.11
CA PHE A 102 -1.72 -1.49 -11.42
C PHE A 102 -2.16 -0.02 -11.38
N LYS A 103 -3.29 0.32 -12.02
CA LYS A 103 -3.81 1.70 -12.02
C LYS A 103 -4.26 2.18 -10.64
N ALA A 104 -4.64 1.27 -9.74
CA ALA A 104 -4.99 1.61 -8.37
C ALA A 104 -3.74 1.87 -7.50
N ILE A 105 -2.70 1.03 -7.62
CA ILE A 105 -1.50 1.13 -6.78
C ILE A 105 -0.49 2.17 -7.29
N PHE A 106 -0.40 2.36 -8.59
CA PHE A 106 0.64 3.19 -9.19
C PHE A 106 0.60 4.67 -8.76
N PRO A 107 -0.58 5.35 -8.72
CA PRO A 107 -0.68 6.70 -8.18
C PRO A 107 -0.29 6.77 -6.70
N PHE A 108 -0.68 5.74 -5.93
CA PHE A 108 -0.36 5.64 -4.51
C PHE A 108 1.16 5.55 -4.28
N LEU A 109 1.84 4.66 -5.01
CA LEU A 109 3.29 4.55 -4.96
C LEU A 109 4.01 5.82 -5.41
N LEU A 110 3.50 6.50 -6.45
CA LEU A 110 4.01 7.80 -6.89
C LEU A 110 3.88 8.90 -5.83
N THR A 111 2.84 8.86 -5.00
CA THR A 111 2.69 9.80 -3.88
C THR A 111 3.76 9.58 -2.82
N HIS A 112 4.19 8.34 -2.62
CA HIS A 112 5.25 7.98 -1.67
C HIS A 112 6.66 8.21 -2.23
N ASP A 113 6.88 7.82 -3.47
CA ASP A 113 8.12 8.07 -4.21
C ASP A 113 7.81 8.64 -5.60
N PRO A 114 7.91 9.98 -5.78
CA PRO A 114 7.68 10.61 -7.07
C PRO A 114 8.78 10.31 -8.10
N SER A 115 9.80 9.51 -7.73
CA SER A 115 10.88 9.10 -8.63
C SER A 115 10.46 8.01 -9.61
N TYR A 116 9.34 7.32 -9.37
CA TYR A 116 8.87 6.28 -10.28
C TYR A 116 8.59 6.86 -11.67
N PRO A 117 9.05 6.18 -12.74
CA PRO A 117 8.81 6.65 -14.10
C PRO A 117 7.33 6.46 -14.42
N ARG A 118 6.68 7.52 -14.95
CA ARG A 118 5.28 7.46 -15.39
C ARG A 118 5.18 6.61 -16.65
N ILE A 119 4.88 5.34 -16.47
CA ILE A 119 4.71 4.37 -17.55
C ILE A 119 3.28 3.83 -17.55
N GLU A 120 2.82 3.37 -18.71
CA GLU A 120 1.55 2.69 -18.84
C GLU A 120 1.69 1.21 -18.45
N PHE A 121 0.57 0.57 -18.09
CA PHE A 121 0.55 -0.86 -17.72
C PHE A 121 1.23 -1.74 -18.78
N ALA A 122 1.03 -1.45 -20.07
CA ALA A 122 1.63 -2.23 -21.15
C ALA A 122 3.17 -2.16 -21.17
N ASP A 123 3.76 -1.03 -20.76
CA ASP A 123 5.21 -0.87 -20.68
C ASP A 123 5.73 -1.43 -19.36
N PHE A 124 4.97 -1.27 -18.27
CA PHE A 124 5.24 -1.92 -16.98
C PHE A 124 5.32 -3.43 -17.13
N VAL A 125 4.33 -4.05 -17.78
CA VAL A 125 4.33 -5.49 -18.05
C VAL A 125 5.57 -5.87 -18.85
N LYS A 126 5.88 -5.18 -19.95
CA LYS A 126 7.09 -5.51 -20.75
C LYS A 126 8.39 -5.45 -19.98
N GLU A 127 8.50 -4.57 -18.99
CA GLU A 127 9.72 -4.39 -18.22
C GLU A 127 9.79 -5.28 -16.97
N ALA A 128 8.64 -5.53 -16.33
CA ALA A 128 8.54 -6.30 -15.10
C ALA A 128 8.39 -7.81 -15.36
N ASP A 129 7.73 -8.21 -16.46
CA ASP A 129 7.54 -9.59 -16.92
C ASP A 129 8.88 -10.23 -17.32
N ALA A 130 9.60 -10.73 -16.31
CA ALA A 130 10.92 -11.32 -16.47
C ALA A 130 10.80 -12.75 -17.01
N ASN A 131 9.72 -13.45 -16.65
CA ASN A 131 9.45 -14.82 -17.06
C ASN A 131 8.83 -14.94 -18.46
N LYS A 132 8.36 -13.82 -19.03
CA LYS A 132 7.71 -13.68 -20.35
C LYS A 132 6.40 -14.45 -20.48
N ASP A 133 5.64 -14.56 -19.40
CA ASP A 133 4.32 -15.20 -19.39
C ASP A 133 3.19 -14.24 -19.81
N GLY A 134 3.52 -12.95 -20.01
CA GLY A 134 2.58 -11.89 -20.39
C GLY A 134 1.80 -11.30 -19.23
N LYS A 135 2.14 -11.66 -18.00
CA LYS A 135 1.59 -11.17 -16.74
C LYS A 135 2.74 -10.69 -15.85
N VAL A 136 2.40 -10.02 -14.76
CA VAL A 136 3.39 -9.57 -13.77
C VAL A 136 3.01 -10.14 -12.43
N SER A 137 3.86 -11.00 -11.88
CA SER A 137 3.67 -11.49 -10.51
C SER A 137 3.95 -10.42 -9.46
N VAL A 138 3.42 -10.58 -8.25
CA VAL A 138 3.70 -9.69 -7.11
C VAL A 138 5.21 -9.53 -6.90
N ASP A 139 5.97 -10.63 -7.00
CA ASP A 139 7.44 -10.59 -6.85
C ASP A 139 8.13 -9.82 -7.97
N GLU A 140 7.65 -9.94 -9.22
CA GLU A 140 8.16 -9.18 -10.37
C GLU A 140 7.83 -7.69 -10.26
N ALA A 141 6.60 -7.35 -9.86
CA ALA A 141 6.18 -5.98 -9.60
C ALA A 141 7.06 -5.35 -8.52
N VAL A 142 7.24 -6.02 -7.37
CA VAL A 142 8.10 -5.56 -6.27
C VAL A 142 9.53 -5.38 -6.76
N ALA A 143 10.08 -6.34 -7.51
CA ALA A 143 11.43 -6.22 -8.06
C ALA A 143 11.57 -5.02 -9.00
N TRP A 144 10.58 -4.79 -9.86
CA TRP A 144 10.56 -3.65 -10.78
C TRP A 144 10.48 -2.32 -10.03
N PHE A 145 9.59 -2.21 -9.04
CA PHE A 145 9.49 -1.02 -8.19
C PHE A 145 10.78 -0.81 -7.40
N CYS A 146 11.34 -1.80 -6.72
CA CYS A 146 12.61 -1.66 -6.00
C CYS A 146 13.77 -1.24 -6.89
N LYS A 147 13.77 -1.65 -8.17
CA LYS A 147 14.79 -1.25 -9.14
C LYS A 147 14.67 0.22 -9.55
N HIS A 148 13.46 0.78 -9.54
CA HIS A 148 13.18 2.16 -9.95
C HIS A 148 13.01 3.14 -8.78
N ALA A 149 12.79 2.62 -7.57
CA ALA A 149 12.82 3.39 -6.33
C ALA A 149 14.21 4.00 -6.15
N LYS A 150 14.28 5.29 -5.78
CA LYS A 150 15.58 5.89 -5.44
C LYS A 150 16.00 5.40 -4.06
N ASN A 151 17.12 4.68 -3.99
CA ASN A 151 17.90 4.51 -2.76
C ASN A 151 18.28 5.86 -2.14
#